data_AF-A0A7Y3UJI1-F1
#
_entry.id   AF-A0A7Y3UJI1-F1
#
_cell.length_a   1.000
_cell.length_b   1.000
_cell.length_c   1.000
_cell.angle_alpha   90.00
_cell.angle_beta   90.00
_cell.angle_gamma   90.00
#
_symmetry.space_group_name_H-M   'P 1'
#
loop_
_entity.id
_entity.type
_entity.pdbx_description
1 polymer ?
#
loop_
_entity_poly.entity_id
_entity_poly.type
_entity_poly.pdbx_seq_one_letter_code
_entity_poly.pdbx_strand_id
1 'polypeptide(L)'
;MANEEHYTRHTTENRLKLIEEALEFVYSPEDSAKAYEEVLALIYKYKQKVKSVPYYLTQHDIILITYGDQVFHHGETALATLSRFLNEYVQDVINSVHILPFYPYSSDDGFSIVRYKGVCPLKGSWRDIEEIRKNYRIMFDCVVNHVSKLSKWFNRYLANSPEFENFFIDVDPSTDLSNVVRPRTSPLLTEFVDDEGKIRNIWTTFGNDQVDLNYANYKVLLKVLDVLLFYVEKGASLIRLDAIAFIWKEFGTPCVHHPKTHELIQLMREVMHAVAPEVMVITETNVPHGENVSYFGAGDDEAQMVYNFALPPLLAFSILKSNTTKLTQWAKELTLPSDGVCFFNFTASHDGIGVRAVNEILDEAEMDFLVQSTIEHGGLVSFRAIGDEEVSPYELNCSYIDLLTNPKEDDTIRVKRMILSQALVLVMPGVPGIYFHSLVGSQNYHEAVRKTRINRSINRDKLNYDNLKELLEEEGSLQRVLFKRYKQLLSIRINEEAFHPLNKFEILDLGNKVFAIKRYAKEIEESVLALFNFDGLCVEIVLPDEVEVPLVDILTHTKISSKKFVLEPYQIVWLKEYKEKQVVQD
;
A
#
# COMPACT_ATOMS: atom_id res chain seq x y z
N MET A 1 -7.68 -17.78 15.35
CA MET A 1 -7.09 -19.09 14.99
C MET A 1 -5.93 -19.05 13.98
N ALA A 2 -6.03 -18.65 12.70
CA ALA A 2 -4.89 -18.74 11.76
C ALA A 2 -3.67 -17.86 12.17
N ASN A 3 -3.90 -16.58 12.49
CA ASN A 3 -2.88 -15.71 13.06
C ASN A 3 -2.48 -16.10 14.50
N GLU A 4 -3.37 -16.78 15.23
CA GLU A 4 -3.14 -17.25 16.60
C GLU A 4 -2.11 -18.38 16.62
N GLU A 5 -2.22 -19.31 15.66
CA GLU A 5 -1.23 -20.34 15.40
C GLU A 5 0.09 -19.76 14.90
N HIS A 6 0.09 -18.78 13.99
CA HIS A 6 1.35 -18.16 13.54
C HIS A 6 2.14 -17.50 14.69
N TYR A 7 1.49 -16.70 15.55
CA TYR A 7 2.16 -16.09 16.71
C TYR A 7 2.64 -17.10 17.75
N THR A 8 2.00 -18.27 17.84
CA THR A 8 2.37 -19.35 18.78
C THR A 8 3.35 -20.37 18.18
N ARG A 9 3.49 -20.44 16.84
CA ARG A 9 4.39 -21.40 16.13
C ARG A 9 5.87 -21.10 16.34
N HIS A 10 6.26 -19.84 16.52
CA HIS A 10 7.64 -19.46 16.77
C HIS A 10 7.87 -19.10 18.24
N THR A 11 8.37 -20.07 19.01
CA THR A 11 8.94 -19.82 20.33
C THR A 11 10.07 -18.80 20.22
N THR A 12 10.39 -18.07 21.31
CA THR A 12 11.52 -17.14 21.31
C THR A 12 12.84 -17.82 20.87
N GLU A 13 13.06 -19.07 21.27
CA GLU A 13 14.22 -19.86 20.84
C GLU A 13 14.23 -20.12 19.33
N ASN A 14 13.08 -20.48 18.73
CA ASN A 14 12.98 -20.68 17.29
C ASN A 14 13.26 -19.37 16.52
N ARG A 15 12.80 -18.21 17.02
CA ARG A 15 13.05 -16.92 16.36
C ARG A 15 14.53 -16.53 16.35
N LEU A 16 15.21 -16.69 17.49
CA LEU A 16 16.63 -16.38 17.57
C LEU A 16 17.46 -17.26 16.62
N LYS A 17 17.08 -18.53 16.49
CA LYS A 17 17.69 -19.44 15.52
C LYS A 17 17.46 -18.98 14.07
N LEU A 18 16.24 -18.59 13.70
CA LEU A 18 15.95 -18.07 12.36
C LEU A 18 16.76 -16.80 12.04
N ILE A 19 16.92 -15.91 13.03
CA ILE A 19 17.76 -14.71 12.89
C ILE A 19 19.22 -15.09 12.63
N GLU A 20 19.76 -16.06 13.36
CA GLU A 20 21.13 -16.55 13.18
C GLU A 20 21.33 -17.17 11.79
N GLU A 21 20.43 -18.07 11.36
CA GLU A 21 20.46 -18.70 10.03
C GLU A 21 20.40 -17.67 8.90
N ALA A 22 19.54 -16.65 9.03
CA ALA A 22 19.42 -15.57 8.05
C ALA A 22 20.70 -14.72 7.95
N LEU A 23 21.35 -14.44 9.08
CA LEU A 23 22.64 -13.72 9.09
C LEU A 23 23.75 -14.54 8.43
N GLU A 24 23.79 -15.85 8.69
CA GLU A 24 24.76 -16.77 8.07
C GLU A 24 24.56 -16.91 6.55
N PHE A 25 23.33 -16.80 6.07
CA PHE A 25 23.03 -16.80 4.63
C PHE A 25 23.53 -15.52 3.94
N VAL A 26 23.36 -14.37 4.59
CA VAL A 26 23.65 -13.06 3.98
C VAL A 26 25.14 -12.70 4.08
N TYR A 27 25.78 -12.98 5.23
CA TYR A 27 27.09 -12.46 5.61
C TYR A 27 28.17 -13.53 5.77
N SER A 28 29.43 -13.10 5.84
CA SER A 28 30.54 -13.99 6.16
C SER A 28 30.39 -14.55 7.59
N PRO A 29 31.00 -15.70 7.94
CA PRO A 29 30.91 -16.24 9.30
C PRO A 29 31.36 -15.26 10.40
N GLU A 30 32.39 -14.45 10.12
CA GLU A 30 32.87 -13.44 11.08
C GLU A 30 31.87 -12.29 11.25
N ASP A 31 31.33 -11.77 10.14
CA ASP A 31 30.38 -10.67 10.17
C ASP A 31 29.02 -11.12 10.72
N SER A 32 28.57 -12.33 10.39
CA SER A 32 27.35 -12.93 10.92
C SER A 32 27.39 -13.04 12.44
N ALA A 33 28.48 -13.56 13.01
CA ALA A 33 28.63 -13.68 14.47
C ALA A 33 28.58 -12.32 15.18
N LYS A 34 29.27 -11.30 14.63
CA LYS A 34 29.23 -9.93 15.18
C LYS A 34 27.84 -9.31 15.05
N ALA A 35 27.21 -9.45 13.88
CA ALA A 35 25.88 -8.94 13.62
C ALA A 35 24.87 -9.56 14.59
N TYR A 36 24.95 -10.86 14.84
CA TYR A 36 24.05 -11.57 15.73
C TYR A 36 24.12 -11.04 17.17
N GLU A 37 25.33 -10.88 17.72
CA GLU A 37 25.52 -10.29 19.06
C GLU A 37 24.89 -8.89 19.17
N GLU A 38 25.10 -8.03 18.16
CA GLU A 38 24.53 -6.68 18.16
C GLU A 38 23.00 -6.67 17.95
N VAL A 39 22.46 -7.60 17.15
CA VAL A 39 21.01 -7.79 16.99
C VAL A 39 20.37 -8.20 18.32
N LEU A 40 20.96 -9.15 19.06
CA LEU A 40 20.49 -9.54 20.39
C LEU A 40 20.48 -8.35 21.36
N ALA A 41 21.51 -7.50 21.31
CA ALA A 41 21.58 -6.30 22.12
C ALA A 41 20.46 -5.29 21.78
N LEU A 42 20.14 -5.12 20.49
CA LEU A 42 19.01 -4.31 20.04
C LEU A 42 17.68 -4.87 20.52
N ILE A 43 17.43 -6.17 20.36
CA ILE A 43 16.21 -6.84 20.84
C ILE A 43 16.06 -6.61 22.34
N TYR A 44 17.11 -6.87 23.12
CA TYR A 44 17.08 -6.68 24.58
C TYR A 44 16.79 -5.24 24.98
N LYS A 45 17.41 -4.27 24.31
CA LYS A 45 17.20 -2.83 24.53
C LYS A 45 15.74 -2.42 24.30
N TYR A 46 15.12 -2.86 23.20
CA TYR A 46 13.77 -2.42 22.84
C TYR A 46 12.67 -3.21 23.53
N LYS A 47 12.90 -4.48 23.86
CA LYS A 47 11.96 -5.30 24.65
C LYS A 47 11.63 -4.71 26.03
N GLN A 48 12.53 -3.91 26.59
CA GLN A 48 12.29 -3.17 27.84
C GLN A 48 11.41 -1.93 27.69
N LYS A 49 11.27 -1.42 26.47
CA LYS A 49 10.59 -0.16 26.17
C LYS A 49 9.24 -0.36 25.48
N VAL A 50 9.12 -1.43 24.72
CA VAL A 50 7.93 -1.76 23.95
C VAL A 50 6.98 -2.58 24.80
N LYS A 51 5.72 -2.14 24.85
CA LYS A 51 4.63 -2.93 25.41
C LYS A 51 3.92 -3.66 24.27
N SER A 52 4.19 -4.95 24.14
CA SER A 52 3.49 -5.80 23.17
C SER A 52 2.06 -6.08 23.62
N VAL A 53 1.11 -5.95 22.68
CA VAL A 53 -0.31 -6.24 22.85
C VAL A 53 -0.77 -7.03 21.62
N PRO A 54 -1.19 -8.30 21.75
CA PRO A 54 -1.63 -9.10 20.62
C PRO A 54 -2.71 -8.40 19.79
N TYR A 55 -2.59 -8.49 18.47
CA TYR A 55 -3.58 -7.96 17.54
C TYR A 55 -3.80 -8.92 16.38
N TYR A 56 -5.06 -9.04 15.97
CA TYR A 56 -5.51 -9.89 14.89
C TYR A 56 -6.35 -9.08 13.92
N LEU A 57 -6.08 -9.22 12.62
CA LEU A 57 -6.91 -8.61 11.59
C LEU A 57 -8.35 -9.11 11.70
N THR A 58 -9.30 -8.21 11.46
CA THR A 58 -10.74 -8.46 11.39
C THR A 58 -11.35 -7.64 10.24
N GLN A 59 -12.66 -7.80 10.00
CA GLN A 59 -13.39 -6.97 9.03
C GLN A 59 -13.34 -5.46 9.34
N HIS A 60 -13.03 -5.09 10.60
CA HIS A 60 -12.87 -3.69 11.03
C HIS A 60 -11.59 -3.05 10.51
N ASP A 61 -10.61 -3.84 10.05
CA ASP A 61 -9.34 -3.31 9.59
C ASP A 61 -9.49 -2.65 8.21
N ILE A 62 -9.31 -1.33 8.24
CA ILE A 62 -9.28 -0.41 7.10
C ILE A 62 -8.16 0.58 7.36
N ILE A 63 -7.27 0.77 6.38
CA ILE A 63 -6.11 1.66 6.51
C ILE A 63 -6.32 2.89 5.64
N LEU A 64 -6.39 4.07 6.24
CA LEU A 64 -6.38 5.34 5.51
C LEU A 64 -4.93 5.76 5.20
N ILE A 65 -4.59 5.83 3.92
CA ILE A 65 -3.30 6.29 3.40
C ILE A 65 -3.36 7.81 3.22
N THR A 66 -2.49 8.52 3.92
CA THR A 66 -2.49 9.98 3.94
C THR A 66 -1.11 10.56 4.20
N TYR A 67 -0.82 11.74 3.64
CA TYR A 67 0.32 12.52 4.11
C TYR A 67 0.03 13.14 5.48
N GLY A 68 1.06 13.27 6.32
CA GLY A 68 0.94 13.97 7.62
C GLY A 68 0.50 15.44 7.51
N ASP A 69 0.61 16.04 6.32
CA ASP A 69 0.18 17.39 5.98
C ASP A 69 -0.92 17.44 4.91
N GLN A 70 -1.60 16.31 4.66
CA GLN A 70 -2.65 16.18 3.64
C GLN A 70 -3.76 17.22 3.79
N VAL A 71 -4.10 17.53 5.04
CA VAL A 71 -5.03 18.59 5.42
C VAL A 71 -4.33 19.55 6.37
N PHE A 72 -4.53 20.85 6.19
CA PHE A 72 -3.88 21.88 7.00
C PHE A 72 -4.85 22.98 7.41
N HIS A 73 -4.56 23.63 8.53
CA HIS A 73 -5.26 24.82 9.00
C HIS A 73 -4.23 25.84 9.52
N HIS A 74 -4.46 27.12 9.25
CA HIS A 74 -3.52 28.16 9.66
C HIS A 74 -3.47 28.28 11.20
N GLY A 75 -2.26 28.31 11.77
CA GLY A 75 -2.06 28.40 13.22
C GLY A 75 -2.00 27.05 13.95
N GLU A 76 -2.11 25.92 13.25
CA GLU A 76 -1.97 24.57 13.79
C GLU A 76 -0.82 23.81 13.08
N THR A 77 -0.29 22.77 13.73
CA THR A 77 0.57 21.80 13.06
C THR A 77 -0.29 20.94 12.12
N ALA A 78 0.26 20.53 10.97
CA ALA A 78 -0.51 19.78 10.00
C ALA A 78 -0.99 18.42 10.54
N LEU A 79 -0.19 17.78 11.40
CA LEU A 79 -0.57 16.54 12.10
C LEU A 79 -1.71 16.74 13.10
N ALA A 80 -1.77 17.89 13.78
CA ALA A 80 -2.90 18.21 14.66
C ALA A 80 -4.19 18.41 13.86
N THR A 81 -4.12 19.12 12.73
CA THR A 81 -5.27 19.28 11.84
C THR A 81 -5.71 17.94 11.24
N LEU A 82 -4.76 17.07 10.85
CA LEU A 82 -5.07 15.70 10.41
C LEU A 82 -5.78 14.93 11.53
N SER A 83 -5.27 14.97 12.77
CA SER A 83 -5.92 14.32 13.92
C SER A 83 -7.36 14.79 14.10
N ARG A 84 -7.62 16.10 13.99
CA ARG A 84 -8.97 16.66 14.04
C ARG A 84 -9.87 16.08 12.95
N PHE A 85 -9.43 16.12 11.69
CA PHE A 85 -10.19 15.56 10.57
C PHE A 85 -10.52 14.08 10.80
N LEU A 86 -9.53 13.29 11.21
CA LEU A 86 -9.71 11.85 11.45
C LEU A 86 -10.82 11.61 12.47
N ASN A 87 -10.73 12.26 13.64
CA ASN A 87 -11.65 12.08 14.74
C ASN A 87 -13.09 12.52 14.41
N GLU A 88 -13.24 13.62 13.67
CA GLU A 88 -14.56 14.17 13.33
C GLU A 88 -15.27 13.39 12.22
N TYR A 89 -14.52 12.92 11.22
CA TYR A 89 -15.12 12.43 9.97
C TYR A 89 -15.10 10.92 9.82
N VAL A 90 -14.12 10.20 10.37
CA VAL A 90 -13.92 8.77 10.04
C VAL A 90 -13.63 7.83 11.23
N GLN A 91 -13.58 8.33 12.46
CA GLN A 91 -13.28 7.52 13.66
C GLN A 91 -14.20 6.30 13.83
N ASP A 92 -15.44 6.39 13.39
CA ASP A 92 -16.45 5.34 13.49
C ASP A 92 -16.31 4.23 12.43
N VAL A 93 -15.50 4.45 11.38
CA VAL A 93 -15.40 3.54 10.22
C VAL A 93 -13.98 3.14 9.83
N ILE A 94 -12.95 3.82 10.35
CA ILE A 94 -11.54 3.54 10.05
C ILE A 94 -10.79 3.37 11.37
N ASN A 95 -10.06 2.26 11.52
CA ASN A 95 -9.31 1.95 12.74
C ASN A 95 -7.78 2.17 12.60
N SER A 96 -7.29 2.38 11.37
CA SER A 96 -5.85 2.43 11.08
C SER A 96 -5.50 3.56 10.11
N VAL A 97 -4.35 4.20 10.31
CA VAL A 97 -3.86 5.29 9.46
C VAL A 97 -2.41 5.02 9.05
N HIS A 98 -2.17 5.02 7.75
CA HIS A 98 -0.84 5.05 7.15
C HIS A 98 -0.43 6.50 6.92
N ILE A 99 0.47 6.99 7.78
CA ILE A 99 1.03 8.33 7.67
C ILE A 99 2.28 8.22 6.81
N LEU A 100 2.17 8.68 5.55
CA LEU A 100 3.29 8.77 4.61
C LEU A 100 4.44 9.58 5.20
N PRO A 101 5.68 9.42 4.70
CA PRO A 101 6.89 9.81 5.44
C PRO A 101 6.79 11.22 6.05
N PHE A 102 6.69 11.28 7.38
CA PHE A 102 6.53 12.52 8.15
C PHE A 102 7.85 13.02 8.75
N TYR A 103 8.94 12.32 8.47
CA TYR A 103 10.29 12.62 8.92
C TYR A 103 10.86 13.85 8.20
N PRO A 104 11.94 14.49 8.68
CA PRO A 104 12.70 15.44 7.89
C PRO A 104 13.25 14.79 6.60
N TYR A 105 12.99 15.42 5.45
CA TYR A 105 13.35 14.94 4.12
C TYR A 105 13.88 16.09 3.26
N SER A 106 14.55 15.77 2.15
CA SER A 106 15.09 16.75 1.19
C SER A 106 14.37 16.79 -0.15
N SER A 107 13.81 15.67 -0.62
CA SER A 107 13.07 15.57 -1.88
C SER A 107 12.07 14.40 -1.87
N ASP A 108 11.42 14.17 -3.01
CA ASP A 108 10.45 13.09 -3.25
C ASP A 108 9.31 13.04 -2.23
N ASP A 109 8.79 14.21 -1.85
CA ASP A 109 7.66 14.40 -0.92
C ASP A 109 7.74 13.62 0.42
N GLY A 110 8.93 13.25 0.85
CA GLY A 110 9.14 12.51 2.09
C GLY A 110 10.04 11.29 1.95
N PHE A 111 10.26 10.77 0.74
CA PHE A 111 10.99 9.52 0.55
C PHE A 111 12.51 9.67 0.55
N SER A 112 13.06 10.88 0.36
CA SER A 112 14.48 11.15 0.58
C SER A 112 14.77 11.57 2.02
N ILE A 113 14.93 10.59 2.91
CA ILE A 113 15.00 10.80 4.38
C ILE A 113 16.32 11.42 4.83
N VAL A 114 16.25 12.56 5.52
CA VAL A 114 17.39 13.21 6.17
C VAL A 114 17.62 12.66 7.57
N ARG A 115 16.53 12.38 8.31
CA ARG A 115 16.60 11.92 9.71
C ARG A 115 15.40 11.05 10.11
N TYR A 116 15.59 9.73 10.10
CA TYR A 116 14.56 8.74 10.48
C TYR A 116 13.88 8.98 11.83
N LYS A 117 14.64 9.33 12.89
CA LYS A 117 14.09 9.39 14.26
C LYS A 117 13.44 10.72 14.65
N GLY A 118 13.28 11.65 13.69
CA GLY A 118 12.66 12.95 13.92
C GLY A 118 11.35 13.09 13.18
N VAL A 119 10.51 14.05 13.61
CA VAL A 119 9.35 14.52 12.85
C VAL A 119 9.74 15.81 12.12
N CYS A 120 9.26 16.00 10.89
CA CYS A 120 9.43 17.24 10.15
C CYS A 120 8.75 18.38 10.92
N PRO A 121 9.48 19.44 11.33
CA PRO A 121 8.91 20.52 12.14
C PRO A 121 7.71 21.22 11.51
N LEU A 122 7.64 21.26 10.17
CA LEU A 122 6.50 21.83 9.44
C LEU A 122 5.23 20.96 9.56
N LYS A 123 5.40 19.65 9.76
CA LYS A 123 4.28 18.71 9.95
C LYS A 123 3.84 18.65 11.42
N GLY A 124 4.79 18.68 12.35
CA GLY A 124 4.53 18.68 13.79
C GLY A 124 5.65 18.01 14.59
N SER A 125 5.26 17.21 15.59
CA SER A 125 6.14 16.56 16.56
C SER A 125 5.67 15.13 16.87
N TRP A 126 6.46 14.39 17.66
CA TRP A 126 6.05 13.08 18.16
C TRP A 126 4.78 13.16 19.03
N ARG A 127 4.52 14.29 19.69
CA ARG A 127 3.30 14.49 20.47
C ARG A 127 2.05 14.43 19.58
N ASP A 128 2.11 15.01 18.38
CA ASP A 128 0.98 15.00 17.46
C ASP A 128 0.71 13.56 16.94
N ILE A 129 1.77 12.79 16.68
CA ILE A 129 1.65 11.36 16.33
C ILE A 129 1.05 10.56 17.49
N GLU A 130 1.47 10.83 18.72
CA GLU A 130 0.93 10.20 19.94
C GLU A 130 -0.57 10.52 20.13
N GLU A 131 -1.03 11.72 19.76
CA GLU A 131 -2.46 12.08 19.79
C GLU A 131 -3.27 11.25 18.77
N ILE A 132 -2.79 11.08 17.53
CA ILE A 132 -3.46 10.23 16.53
C ILE A 132 -3.51 8.77 17.02
N ARG A 133 -2.40 8.27 17.60
CA ARG A 133 -2.29 6.89 18.09
C ARG A 133 -3.32 6.53 19.18
N LYS A 134 -3.90 7.51 19.89
CA LYS A 134 -4.94 7.22 20.91
C LYS A 134 -6.16 6.53 20.33
N ASN A 135 -6.51 6.85 19.09
CA ASN A 135 -7.73 6.36 18.44
C ASN A 135 -7.45 5.43 17.24
N TYR A 136 -6.21 5.41 16.72
CA TYR A 136 -5.87 4.68 15.51
C TYR A 136 -4.61 3.83 15.67
N ARG A 137 -4.59 2.67 15.03
CA ARG A 137 -3.35 1.94 14.74
C ARG A 137 -2.58 2.71 13.67
N ILE A 138 -1.26 2.81 13.81
CA ILE A 138 -0.46 3.61 12.90
C ILE A 138 0.45 2.73 12.06
N MET A 139 0.44 2.98 10.75
CA MET A 139 1.40 2.44 9.81
C MET A 139 2.42 3.53 9.46
N PHE A 140 3.70 3.20 9.64
CA PHE A 140 4.80 4.08 9.26
C PHE A 140 5.50 3.56 8.01
N ASP A 141 5.95 4.48 7.15
CA ASP A 141 6.94 4.16 6.14
C ASP A 141 8.34 4.01 6.76
N CYS A 142 9.02 2.94 6.37
CA CYS A 142 10.44 2.78 6.55
C CYS A 142 11.10 2.71 5.18
N VAL A 143 11.72 3.82 4.77
CA VAL A 143 12.56 3.86 3.56
C VAL A 143 13.89 3.22 3.88
N VAL A 144 14.01 1.95 3.52
CA VAL A 144 15.16 1.12 3.92
C VAL A 144 16.19 0.94 2.82
N ASN A 145 15.87 1.25 1.56
CA ASN A 145 16.85 1.12 0.47
C ASN A 145 17.87 2.27 0.43
N HIS A 146 17.44 3.49 0.71
CA HIS A 146 18.24 4.69 0.49
C HIS A 146 17.97 5.76 1.55
N VAL A 147 18.89 6.71 1.67
CA VAL A 147 18.73 7.94 2.47
C VAL A 147 18.98 9.17 1.62
N SER A 148 18.61 10.34 2.13
CA SER A 148 19.02 11.60 1.55
C SER A 148 20.55 11.76 1.53
N LYS A 149 21.10 12.36 0.48
CA LYS A 149 22.49 12.84 0.49
C LYS A 149 22.76 13.88 1.58
N LEU A 150 21.72 14.54 2.11
CA LEU A 150 21.84 15.47 3.24
C LEU A 150 21.80 14.75 4.60
N SER A 151 21.64 13.41 4.61
CA SER A 151 21.59 12.63 5.84
C SER A 151 22.90 12.68 6.62
N LYS A 152 22.80 12.52 7.94
CA LYS A 152 23.99 12.38 8.80
C LYS A 152 24.84 11.18 8.38
N TRP A 153 24.24 10.10 7.88
CA TRP A 153 24.95 8.90 7.49
C TRP A 153 25.84 9.17 6.27
N PHE A 154 25.31 9.84 5.24
CA PHE A 154 26.07 10.17 4.05
C PHE A 154 27.15 11.22 4.31
N ASN A 155 26.83 12.27 5.07
CA ASN A 155 27.83 13.28 5.46
C ASN A 155 29.00 12.65 6.24
N ARG A 156 28.71 11.68 7.12
CA ARG A 156 29.75 10.97 7.88
C ARG A 156 30.58 10.02 7.00
N TYR A 157 29.95 9.42 6.00
CA TYR A 157 30.65 8.63 4.98
C TYR A 157 31.61 9.49 4.16
N LEU A 158 31.18 10.66 3.66
CA LEU A 158 32.05 11.60 2.94
C LEU A 158 33.16 12.19 3.83
N ALA A 159 32.94 12.26 5.15
CA ALA A 159 33.98 12.62 6.12
C ALA A 159 34.94 11.47 6.47
N ASN A 160 34.91 10.35 5.73
CA ASN A 160 35.73 9.15 5.97
C ASN A 160 35.66 8.64 7.42
N SER A 161 34.51 8.79 8.09
CA SER A 161 34.32 8.33 9.45
C SER A 161 34.37 6.79 9.52
N PRO A 162 35.20 6.17 10.37
CA PRO A 162 35.30 4.69 10.46
C PRO A 162 33.98 3.98 10.77
N GLU A 163 33.08 4.63 11.50
CA GLU A 163 31.73 4.10 11.78
C GLU A 163 30.88 3.89 10.52
N PHE A 164 31.09 4.72 9.48
CA PHE A 164 30.29 4.76 8.26
C PHE A 164 31.05 4.23 7.04
N GLU A 165 32.21 3.61 7.24
CA GLU A 165 32.97 2.97 6.16
C GLU A 165 32.09 1.93 5.43
N ASN A 166 32.08 1.97 4.10
CA ASN A 166 31.29 1.10 3.23
C ASN A 166 29.77 1.11 3.52
N PHE A 167 29.22 2.20 4.05
CA PHE A 167 27.76 2.34 4.22
C PHE A 167 27.01 2.62 2.90
N PHE A 168 27.74 3.11 1.90
CA PHE A 168 27.25 3.43 0.57
C PHE A 168 28.12 2.71 -0.47
N ILE A 169 27.60 2.61 -1.69
CA ILE A 169 28.18 1.80 -2.76
C ILE A 169 28.94 2.73 -3.71
N ASP A 170 30.26 2.79 -3.55
CA ASP A 170 31.20 3.51 -4.43
C ASP A 170 31.64 2.57 -5.54
N VAL A 171 31.34 2.91 -6.79
CA VAL A 171 31.51 2.04 -7.96
C VAL A 171 32.55 2.64 -8.90
N ASP A 172 33.43 1.82 -9.49
CA ASP A 172 34.26 2.30 -10.61
C ASP A 172 33.34 2.64 -11.80
N PRO A 173 33.36 3.86 -12.37
CA PRO A 173 32.52 4.24 -13.51
C PRO A 173 32.67 3.34 -14.74
N SER A 174 33.76 2.57 -14.85
CA SER A 174 33.98 1.59 -15.92
C SER A 174 33.30 0.24 -15.68
N THR A 175 32.68 0.04 -14.52
CA THR A 175 31.94 -1.19 -14.18
C THR A 175 30.73 -1.35 -15.09
N ASP A 176 30.55 -2.55 -15.65
CA ASP A 176 29.37 -2.87 -16.45
C ASP A 176 28.14 -3.02 -15.53
N LEU A 177 27.18 -2.10 -15.71
CA LEU A 177 25.90 -2.06 -14.99
C LEU A 177 24.70 -2.27 -15.92
N SER A 178 24.93 -2.75 -17.15
CA SER A 178 23.88 -2.92 -18.17
C SER A 178 22.76 -3.88 -17.75
N ASN A 179 23.05 -4.86 -16.89
CA ASN A 179 22.06 -5.82 -16.39
C ASN A 179 21.14 -5.26 -15.30
N VAL A 180 21.44 -4.08 -14.72
CA VAL A 180 20.67 -3.52 -13.60
C VAL A 180 19.30 -3.02 -14.06
N VAL A 181 18.24 -3.43 -13.35
CA VAL A 181 16.88 -2.92 -13.62
C VAL A 181 16.76 -1.49 -13.10
N ARG A 182 16.39 -0.55 -13.98
CA ARG A 182 16.29 0.88 -13.66
C ARG A 182 14.84 1.33 -13.55
N PRO A 183 14.36 1.79 -12.38
CA PRO A 183 13.00 2.30 -12.22
C PRO A 183 12.84 3.73 -12.76
N ARG A 184 13.94 4.46 -12.94
CA ARG A 184 13.97 5.85 -13.40
C ARG A 184 14.96 6.00 -14.56
N THR A 185 14.75 7.04 -15.37
CA THR A 185 15.64 7.40 -16.49
C THR A 185 16.91 8.15 -16.04
N SER A 186 16.96 8.63 -14.79
CA SER A 186 18.12 9.30 -14.20
C SER A 186 19.35 8.39 -14.11
N PRO A 187 20.58 8.91 -14.25
CA PRO A 187 21.81 8.12 -14.13
C PRO A 187 21.86 7.29 -12.84
N LEU A 188 22.39 6.07 -12.93
CA LEU A 188 22.50 5.14 -11.80
C LEU A 188 23.61 5.53 -10.82
N LEU A 189 24.68 6.17 -11.32
CA LEU A 189 25.80 6.65 -10.52
C LEU A 189 25.80 8.17 -10.47
N THR A 190 26.08 8.72 -9.27
CA THR A 190 26.24 10.15 -9.03
C THR A 190 27.62 10.42 -8.43
N GLU A 191 28.34 11.41 -8.98
CA GLU A 191 29.63 11.85 -8.45
C GLU A 191 29.47 12.71 -7.19
N PHE A 192 30.25 12.39 -6.17
CA PHE A 192 30.43 13.18 -4.95
C PHE A 192 31.93 13.31 -4.65
N VAL A 193 32.30 14.35 -3.89
CA VAL A 193 33.67 14.56 -3.45
C VAL A 193 33.71 14.39 -1.94
N ASP A 194 34.60 13.52 -1.45
CA ASP A 194 34.80 13.34 -0.01
C ASP A 194 35.70 14.43 0.59
N ASP A 195 35.80 14.48 1.92
CA ASP A 195 36.55 15.54 2.64
C ASP A 195 38.06 15.55 2.32
N GLU A 196 38.59 14.48 1.70
CA GLU A 196 39.97 14.37 1.24
C GLU A 196 40.14 14.75 -0.25
N GLY A 197 39.06 15.13 -0.93
CA GLY A 197 39.07 15.53 -2.33
C GLY A 197 38.99 14.35 -3.32
N LYS A 198 38.74 13.12 -2.84
CA LYS A 198 38.57 11.96 -3.71
C LYS A 198 37.15 11.95 -4.30
N ILE A 199 37.07 11.67 -5.59
CA ILE A 199 35.79 11.46 -6.28
C ILE A 199 35.25 10.08 -5.92
N ARG A 200 33.98 10.05 -5.51
CA ARG A 200 33.18 8.88 -5.18
C ARG A 200 32.02 8.78 -6.16
N ASN A 201 31.82 7.63 -6.80
CA ASN A 201 30.70 7.44 -7.71
C ASN A 201 29.66 6.57 -7.03
N ILE A 202 28.70 7.22 -6.40
CA ILE A 202 27.76 6.58 -5.49
C ILE A 202 26.53 6.09 -6.25
N TRP A 203 26.10 4.86 -5.93
CA TRP A 203 24.87 4.27 -6.44
C TRP A 203 23.63 5.05 -5.97
N THR A 204 22.80 5.47 -6.93
CA THR A 204 21.61 6.30 -6.72
C THR A 204 20.45 5.81 -7.60
N THR A 205 19.77 4.74 -7.19
CA THR A 205 18.73 4.04 -7.97
C THR A 205 17.58 4.95 -8.41
N PHE A 206 17.19 5.88 -7.54
CA PHE A 206 16.01 6.73 -7.72
C PHE A 206 16.34 8.19 -8.07
N GLY A 207 17.62 8.58 -8.04
CA GLY A 207 18.12 9.89 -8.41
C GLY A 207 19.16 10.44 -7.44
N ASN A 208 19.84 11.51 -7.83
CA ASN A 208 21.04 12.02 -7.15
C ASN A 208 20.88 12.38 -5.66
N ASP A 209 19.66 12.60 -5.18
CA ASP A 209 19.38 12.96 -3.79
C ASP A 209 19.19 11.73 -2.92
N GLN A 210 18.88 10.57 -3.51
CA GLN A 210 18.59 9.30 -2.85
C GLN A 210 19.79 8.37 -3.04
N VAL A 211 20.65 8.31 -2.02
CA VAL A 211 21.87 7.49 -2.01
C VAL A 211 21.59 6.12 -1.40
N ASP A 212 21.85 5.07 -2.17
CA ASP A 212 21.52 3.69 -1.79
C ASP A 212 22.44 3.16 -0.68
N LEU A 213 21.82 2.50 0.30
CA LEU A 213 22.51 1.87 1.42
C LEU A 213 23.13 0.54 0.99
N ASN A 214 24.34 0.27 1.50
CA ASN A 214 25.08 -0.95 1.20
C ASN A 214 24.80 -2.07 2.22
N TYR A 215 23.81 -2.91 1.94
CA TYR A 215 23.45 -4.04 2.83
C TYR A 215 24.48 -5.16 2.90
N ALA A 216 25.49 -5.18 2.02
CA ALA A 216 26.62 -6.10 2.16
C ALA A 216 27.45 -5.82 3.42
N ASN A 217 27.31 -4.62 4.00
CA ASN A 217 27.86 -4.28 5.30
C ASN A 217 26.81 -4.47 6.41
N TYR A 218 26.99 -5.46 7.30
CA TYR A 218 26.03 -5.76 8.37
C TYR A 218 25.73 -4.56 9.30
N LYS A 219 26.65 -3.60 9.41
CA LYS A 219 26.43 -2.38 10.21
C LYS A 219 25.29 -1.52 9.66
N VAL A 220 25.04 -1.57 8.35
CA VAL A 220 23.89 -0.92 7.71
C VAL A 220 22.59 -1.57 8.19
N LEU A 221 22.53 -2.91 8.17
CA LEU A 221 21.39 -3.66 8.70
C LEU A 221 21.11 -3.28 10.16
N LEU A 222 22.14 -3.24 11.02
CA LEU A 222 21.98 -2.87 12.43
C LEU A 222 21.38 -1.46 12.63
N LYS A 223 21.80 -0.47 11.83
CA LYS A 223 21.22 0.88 11.90
C LYS A 223 19.77 0.91 11.45
N VAL A 224 19.41 0.12 10.44
CA VAL A 224 18.03 -0.01 9.95
C VAL A 224 17.15 -0.73 10.97
N LEU A 225 17.62 -1.83 11.57
CA LEU A 225 16.92 -2.51 12.66
C LEU A 225 16.69 -1.58 13.86
N ASP A 226 17.66 -0.75 14.23
CA ASP A 226 17.50 0.26 15.30
C ASP A 226 16.49 1.38 14.91
N VAL A 227 16.24 1.62 13.62
CA VAL A 227 15.16 2.51 13.15
C VAL A 227 13.80 1.79 13.22
N LEU A 228 13.71 0.56 12.72
CA LEU A 228 12.48 -0.25 12.76
C LEU A 228 11.99 -0.45 14.20
N LEU A 229 12.87 -0.87 15.10
CA LEU A 229 12.53 -1.06 16.51
C LEU A 229 12.18 0.26 17.21
N PHE A 230 12.78 1.38 16.79
CA PHE A 230 12.39 2.71 17.28
C PHE A 230 10.98 3.09 16.80
N TYR A 231 10.59 2.73 15.58
CA TYR A 231 9.22 2.93 15.09
C TYR A 231 8.22 2.10 15.88
N VAL A 232 8.56 0.85 16.21
CA VAL A 232 7.77 0.01 17.12
C VAL A 232 7.67 0.64 18.51
N GLU A 233 8.78 1.14 19.08
CA GLU A 233 8.77 1.90 20.36
C GLU A 233 7.81 3.10 20.31
N LYS A 234 7.77 3.80 19.17
CA LYS A 234 6.86 4.93 18.94
C LYS A 234 5.42 4.53 18.63
N GLY A 235 5.13 3.24 18.49
CA GLY A 235 3.78 2.70 18.36
C GLY A 235 3.34 2.38 16.95
N ALA A 236 4.28 2.18 16.03
CA ALA A 236 3.97 1.56 14.75
C ALA A 236 3.34 0.19 14.99
N SER A 237 2.10 0.01 14.53
CA SER A 237 1.41 -1.28 14.49
C SER A 237 1.66 -2.00 13.16
N LEU A 238 1.99 -1.24 12.12
CA LEU A 238 2.37 -1.74 10.82
C LEU A 238 3.58 -0.95 10.29
N ILE A 239 4.42 -1.59 9.49
CA ILE A 239 5.54 -0.94 8.83
C ILE A 239 5.51 -1.24 7.34
N ARG A 240 5.47 -0.18 6.53
CA ARG A 240 5.69 -0.28 5.08
C ARG A 240 7.19 -0.27 4.80
N LEU A 241 7.68 -1.30 4.12
CA LEU A 241 9.04 -1.34 3.60
C LEU A 241 9.05 -0.80 2.18
N ASP A 242 9.56 0.42 2.03
CA ASP A 242 9.60 1.14 0.76
C ASP A 242 10.82 0.74 -0.08
N ALA A 243 10.63 0.63 -1.40
CA ALA A 243 11.67 0.26 -2.38
C ALA A 243 12.45 -1.02 -2.00
N ILE A 244 11.78 -1.94 -1.29
CA ILE A 244 12.42 -3.07 -0.62
C ILE A 244 13.08 -4.05 -1.60
N ALA A 245 12.58 -4.14 -2.84
CA ALA A 245 13.13 -5.03 -3.86
C ALA A 245 14.60 -4.74 -4.23
N PHE A 246 15.09 -3.52 -3.98
CA PHE A 246 16.41 -3.03 -4.43
C PHE A 246 17.50 -3.06 -3.34
N ILE A 247 17.21 -3.57 -2.13
CA ILE A 247 18.16 -3.45 -1.01
C ILE A 247 19.47 -4.19 -1.21
N TRP A 248 19.51 -5.26 -2.02
CA TRP A 248 20.73 -6.02 -2.31
C TRP A 248 21.25 -5.78 -3.72
N LYS A 249 22.57 -5.55 -3.83
CA LYS A 249 23.25 -5.16 -5.07
C LYS A 249 24.35 -6.18 -5.36
N GLU A 250 24.30 -6.77 -6.55
CA GLU A 250 25.28 -7.75 -7.02
C GLU A 250 25.57 -7.51 -8.50
N PHE A 251 26.83 -7.19 -8.82
CA PHE A 251 27.22 -6.88 -10.19
C PHE A 251 26.95 -8.05 -11.14
N GLY A 252 26.50 -7.74 -12.35
CA GLY A 252 26.08 -8.73 -13.33
C GLY A 252 24.66 -9.28 -13.13
N THR A 253 23.97 -8.91 -12.05
CA THR A 253 22.57 -9.28 -11.79
C THR A 253 21.62 -8.09 -11.99
N PRO A 254 20.30 -8.34 -12.09
CA PRO A 254 19.27 -7.30 -12.08
C PRO A 254 19.28 -6.33 -10.89
N CYS A 255 19.90 -6.70 -9.75
CA CYS A 255 19.87 -5.94 -8.49
C CYS A 255 18.45 -5.62 -7.99
N VAL A 256 17.51 -6.50 -8.31
CA VAL A 256 16.11 -6.46 -7.86
C VAL A 256 15.67 -7.91 -7.58
N HIS A 257 14.86 -8.13 -6.55
CA HIS A 257 14.37 -9.47 -6.15
C HIS A 257 15.46 -10.48 -5.79
N HIS A 258 16.63 -10.01 -5.34
CA HIS A 258 17.74 -10.90 -4.98
C HIS A 258 17.34 -11.86 -3.83
N PRO A 259 17.81 -13.12 -3.79
CA PRO A 259 17.52 -14.02 -2.67
C PRO A 259 17.87 -13.43 -1.29
N LYS A 260 19.00 -12.71 -1.20
CA LYS A 260 19.39 -11.98 0.02
C LYS A 260 18.47 -10.81 0.37
N THR A 261 17.72 -10.25 -0.59
CA THR A 261 16.66 -9.27 -0.29
C THR A 261 15.55 -9.95 0.51
N HIS A 262 15.06 -11.10 0.05
CA HIS A 262 14.04 -11.88 0.76
C HIS A 262 14.51 -12.27 2.17
N GLU A 263 15.73 -12.80 2.28
CA GLU A 263 16.31 -13.19 3.57
C GLU A 263 16.41 -12.01 4.56
N LEU A 264 16.82 -10.84 4.08
CA LEU A 264 16.88 -9.63 4.91
C LEU A 264 15.51 -9.19 5.41
N ILE A 265 14.44 -9.37 4.63
CA ILE A 265 13.07 -9.02 5.03
C ILE A 265 12.58 -9.99 6.12
N GLN A 266 12.81 -11.29 5.94
CA GLN A 266 12.51 -12.31 6.94
C GLN A 266 13.25 -12.02 8.26
N LEU A 267 14.55 -11.70 8.18
CA LEU A 267 15.34 -11.28 9.33
C LEU A 267 14.77 -10.04 10.01
N MET A 268 14.48 -8.97 9.25
CA MET A 268 13.90 -7.74 9.80
C MET A 268 12.60 -8.03 10.54
N ARG A 269 11.73 -8.88 9.98
CA ARG A 269 10.50 -9.32 10.61
C ARG A 269 10.77 -10.07 11.90
N GLU A 270 11.64 -11.08 11.91
CA GLU A 270 11.90 -11.87 13.11
C GLU A 270 12.51 -11.04 14.25
N VAL A 271 13.39 -10.09 13.92
CA VAL A 271 13.92 -9.13 14.90
C VAL A 271 12.80 -8.25 15.49
N MET A 272 11.88 -7.76 14.66
CA MET A 272 10.72 -6.99 15.14
C MET A 272 9.81 -7.85 16.00
N HIS A 273 9.52 -9.09 15.58
CA HIS A 273 8.63 -9.99 16.29
C HIS A 273 9.21 -10.50 17.61
N ALA A 274 10.54 -10.56 17.76
CA ALA A 274 11.18 -10.81 19.04
C ALA A 274 10.86 -9.72 20.11
N VAL A 275 10.44 -8.53 19.66
CA VAL A 275 10.06 -7.38 20.50
C VAL A 275 8.54 -7.16 20.55
N ALA A 276 7.86 -7.23 19.41
CA ALA A 276 6.42 -7.06 19.26
C ALA A 276 5.89 -7.96 18.14
N PRO A 277 5.46 -9.20 18.45
CA PRO A 277 4.96 -10.17 17.47
C PRO A 277 3.80 -9.66 16.62
N GLU A 278 2.95 -8.81 17.17
CA GLU A 278 1.74 -8.29 16.52
C GLU A 278 2.00 -7.29 15.39
N VAL A 279 3.22 -6.77 15.27
CA VAL A 279 3.58 -5.76 14.26
C VAL A 279 3.62 -6.42 12.89
N MET A 280 2.89 -5.85 11.95
CA MET A 280 2.78 -6.36 10.58
C MET A 280 3.73 -5.63 9.64
N VAL A 281 4.41 -6.39 8.79
CA VAL A 281 5.24 -5.90 7.69
C VAL A 281 4.42 -5.90 6.42
N ILE A 282 4.47 -4.77 5.72
CA ILE A 282 3.89 -4.59 4.40
C ILE A 282 5.03 -4.27 3.43
N THR A 283 5.19 -5.05 2.38
CA THR A 283 6.15 -4.73 1.31
C THR A 283 5.45 -3.99 0.19
N GLU A 284 6.16 -3.01 -0.38
CA GLU A 284 5.73 -2.34 -1.59
C GLU A 284 6.64 -2.72 -2.77
N THR A 285 6.04 -3.42 -3.74
CA THR A 285 6.72 -3.91 -4.93
C THR A 285 5.84 -3.75 -6.16
N ASN A 286 5.96 -2.63 -6.87
CA ASN A 286 5.29 -2.38 -8.14
C ASN A 286 5.94 -3.15 -9.31
N VAL A 287 5.68 -4.46 -9.34
CA VAL A 287 6.26 -5.45 -10.24
C VAL A 287 5.16 -6.36 -10.82
N PRO A 288 5.42 -7.18 -11.87
CA PRO A 288 4.48 -8.19 -12.33
C PRO A 288 3.87 -9.01 -11.19
N HIS A 289 2.60 -9.42 -11.35
CA HIS A 289 1.81 -9.99 -10.26
C HIS A 289 2.49 -11.18 -9.57
N GLY A 290 3.08 -12.11 -10.34
CA GLY A 290 3.80 -13.27 -9.79
C GLY A 290 5.02 -12.90 -8.94
N GLU A 291 5.77 -11.86 -9.34
CA GLU A 291 6.91 -11.35 -8.57
C GLU A 291 6.48 -10.65 -7.28
N ASN A 292 5.32 -9.99 -7.27
CA ASN A 292 4.81 -9.31 -6.08
C ASN A 292 4.36 -10.31 -5.00
N VAL A 293 3.77 -11.45 -5.41
CA VAL A 293 3.30 -12.50 -4.51
C VAL A 293 4.47 -13.24 -3.83
N SER A 294 5.67 -13.24 -4.41
CA SER A 294 6.83 -13.91 -3.80
C SER A 294 7.26 -13.29 -2.47
N TYR A 295 6.90 -12.03 -2.21
CA TYR A 295 7.21 -11.31 -0.97
C TYR A 295 6.38 -11.74 0.24
N PHE A 296 5.39 -12.63 0.06
CA PHE A 296 4.83 -13.37 1.18
C PHE A 296 5.79 -14.44 1.72
N GLY A 297 6.80 -14.81 0.93
CA GLY A 297 7.79 -15.85 1.23
C GLY A 297 7.25 -17.27 1.03
N ALA A 298 7.89 -18.24 1.66
CA ALA A 298 7.53 -19.65 1.60
C ALA A 298 6.39 -19.97 2.59
N GLY A 299 5.20 -19.42 2.32
CA GLY A 299 4.01 -19.58 3.17
C GLY A 299 3.62 -18.28 3.86
N ASP A 300 4.23 -18.00 5.01
CA ASP A 300 3.99 -16.80 5.82
C ASP A 300 5.23 -16.28 6.55
N ASP A 301 6.43 -16.54 6.04
CA ASP A 301 7.71 -16.24 6.71
C ASP A 301 8.29 -14.85 6.38
N GLU A 302 7.78 -14.15 5.35
CA GLU A 302 8.33 -12.86 4.92
C GLU A 302 7.42 -11.65 5.24
N ALA A 303 6.64 -11.10 4.31
CA ALA A 303 5.67 -10.04 4.61
C ALA A 303 4.29 -10.62 4.93
N GLN A 304 3.58 -10.08 5.91
CA GLN A 304 2.18 -10.47 6.18
C GLN A 304 1.22 -9.89 5.15
N MET A 305 1.60 -8.78 4.52
CA MET A 305 0.79 -8.08 3.55
C MET A 305 1.64 -7.57 2.38
N VAL A 306 1.10 -7.68 1.17
CA VAL A 306 1.70 -7.10 -0.04
C VAL A 306 0.66 -6.24 -0.75
N TYR A 307 1.10 -5.13 -1.35
CA TYR A 307 0.21 -4.28 -2.14
C TYR A 307 -0.38 -5.03 -3.34
N ASN A 308 -1.68 -4.90 -3.58
CA ASN A 308 -2.32 -5.48 -4.76
C ASN A 308 -2.23 -4.54 -5.98
N PHE A 309 -1.04 -4.41 -6.57
CA PHE A 309 -0.79 -3.45 -7.66
C PHE A 309 -1.54 -3.75 -8.97
N ALA A 310 -2.01 -4.99 -9.18
CA ALA A 310 -2.80 -5.33 -10.37
C ALA A 310 -4.21 -4.74 -10.29
N LEU A 311 -4.77 -4.61 -9.09
CA LEU A 311 -6.16 -4.22 -8.87
C LEU A 311 -6.50 -2.81 -9.39
N PRO A 312 -5.75 -1.72 -9.06
CA PRO A 312 -6.10 -0.38 -9.54
C PRO A 312 -6.19 -0.21 -11.07
N PRO A 313 -5.15 -0.54 -11.87
CA PRO A 313 -5.21 -0.34 -13.31
C PRO A 313 -6.24 -1.27 -13.98
N LEU A 314 -6.37 -2.52 -13.50
CA LEU A 314 -7.30 -3.49 -14.07
C LEU A 314 -8.75 -3.11 -13.80
N LEU A 315 -9.05 -2.62 -12.59
CA LEU A 315 -10.37 -2.13 -12.23
C LEU A 315 -10.74 -0.89 -13.06
N ALA A 316 -9.82 0.06 -13.22
CA ALA A 316 -10.03 1.22 -14.06
C ALA A 316 -10.29 0.83 -15.52
N PHE A 317 -9.47 -0.05 -16.08
CA PHE A 317 -9.65 -0.59 -17.43
C PHE A 317 -11.03 -1.23 -17.61
N SER A 318 -11.44 -2.12 -16.69
CA SER A 318 -12.73 -2.80 -16.77
C SER A 318 -13.92 -1.85 -16.70
N ILE A 319 -13.84 -0.79 -15.87
CA ILE A 319 -14.89 0.24 -15.80
C ILE A 319 -14.96 1.02 -17.12
N LEU A 320 -13.82 1.47 -17.64
CA LEU A 320 -13.74 2.25 -18.87
C LEU A 320 -14.20 1.47 -20.11
N LYS A 321 -13.94 0.15 -20.15
CA LYS A 321 -14.40 -0.73 -21.22
C LYS A 321 -15.82 -1.27 -21.02
N SER A 322 -16.42 -1.06 -19.85
CA SER A 322 -17.62 -1.78 -19.40
C SER A 322 -17.50 -3.29 -19.68
N ASN A 323 -16.35 -3.86 -19.32
CA ASN A 323 -16.02 -5.26 -19.54
C ASN A 323 -15.23 -5.85 -18.36
N THR A 324 -15.80 -6.86 -17.70
CA THR A 324 -15.23 -7.50 -16.50
C THR A 324 -14.41 -8.75 -16.80
N THR A 325 -14.33 -9.23 -18.06
CA THR A 325 -13.70 -10.53 -18.39
C THR A 325 -12.28 -10.67 -17.83
N LYS A 326 -11.40 -9.69 -18.09
CA LYS A 326 -10.01 -9.71 -17.60
C LYS A 326 -9.93 -9.63 -16.07
N LEU A 327 -10.74 -8.77 -15.45
CA LEU A 327 -10.84 -8.64 -13.99
C LEU A 327 -11.31 -9.94 -13.33
N THR A 328 -12.34 -10.59 -13.90
CA THR A 328 -12.88 -11.87 -13.42
C THR A 328 -11.86 -13.00 -13.57
N GLN A 329 -11.16 -13.07 -14.70
CA GLN A 329 -10.11 -14.07 -14.93
C GLN A 329 -8.95 -13.92 -13.95
N TRP A 330 -8.39 -12.71 -13.84
CA TRP A 330 -7.34 -12.41 -12.87
C TRP A 330 -7.77 -12.70 -11.44
N ALA A 331 -8.99 -12.31 -11.05
CA ALA A 331 -9.48 -12.54 -9.69
C ALA A 331 -9.63 -14.04 -9.35
N LYS A 332 -9.93 -14.90 -10.34
CA LYS A 332 -9.99 -16.37 -10.16
C LYS A 332 -8.61 -16.98 -9.94
N GLU A 333 -7.54 -16.33 -10.41
CA GLU A 333 -6.16 -16.79 -10.28
C GLU A 333 -5.50 -16.35 -8.96
N LEU A 334 -6.15 -15.45 -8.20
CA LEU A 334 -5.66 -14.99 -6.91
C LEU A 334 -5.52 -16.17 -5.94
N THR A 335 -4.28 -16.49 -5.60
CA THR A 335 -3.91 -17.50 -4.62
C THR A 335 -2.99 -16.89 -3.58
N LEU A 336 -3.12 -17.37 -2.34
CA LEU A 336 -2.26 -16.97 -1.23
C LEU A 336 -1.43 -18.19 -0.82
N PRO A 337 -0.14 -18.00 -0.48
CA PRO A 337 0.72 -19.12 -0.07
C PRO A 337 0.35 -19.70 1.30
N SER A 338 -0.46 -19.01 2.09
CA SER A 338 -0.99 -19.49 3.37
C SER A 338 -2.25 -18.74 3.80
N ASP A 339 -2.90 -19.22 4.86
CA ASP A 339 -4.04 -18.55 5.53
C ASP A 339 -3.59 -17.41 6.50
N GLY A 340 -2.29 -17.14 6.60
CA GLY A 340 -1.70 -16.15 7.51
C GLY A 340 -1.32 -14.82 6.85
N VAL A 341 -1.44 -14.74 5.53
CA VAL A 341 -1.07 -13.56 4.73
C VAL A 341 -2.26 -13.04 3.94
N CYS A 342 -2.23 -11.77 3.53
CA CYS A 342 -3.26 -11.22 2.66
C CYS A 342 -2.80 -10.05 1.80
N PHE A 343 -3.58 -9.72 0.78
CA PHE A 343 -3.35 -8.53 -0.01
C PHE A 343 -3.73 -7.25 0.74
N PHE A 344 -3.00 -6.18 0.45
CA PHE A 344 -3.41 -4.81 0.75
C PHE A 344 -4.07 -4.21 -0.50
N ASN A 345 -5.40 -4.15 -0.50
CA ASN A 345 -6.21 -3.80 -1.66
C ASN A 345 -6.47 -2.30 -1.71
N PHE A 346 -6.15 -1.63 -2.81
CA PHE A 346 -6.30 -0.18 -2.96
C PHE A 346 -6.70 0.18 -4.38
N THR A 347 -7.19 1.41 -4.60
CA THR A 347 -7.41 1.96 -5.96
C THR A 347 -6.45 3.09 -6.32
N ALA A 348 -5.86 3.74 -5.33
CA ALA A 348 -4.93 4.85 -5.55
C ALA A 348 -3.96 4.93 -4.37
N SER A 349 -2.81 5.53 -4.61
CA SER A 349 -1.82 5.82 -3.59
C SER A 349 -1.25 7.22 -3.82
N HIS A 350 -0.21 7.55 -3.08
CA HIS A 350 0.56 8.76 -3.29
C HIS A 350 1.38 8.73 -4.58
N ASP A 351 1.62 7.55 -5.15
CA ASP A 351 2.20 7.42 -6.47
C ASP A 351 1.15 7.51 -7.57
N GLY A 352 1.60 7.44 -8.82
CA GLY A 352 0.69 7.17 -9.93
C GLY A 352 0.19 5.73 -9.87
N ILE A 353 -0.81 5.43 -10.68
CA ILE A 353 -1.30 4.07 -10.85
C ILE A 353 -0.27 3.31 -11.69
N GLY A 354 0.49 2.44 -11.03
CA GLY A 354 1.46 1.57 -11.69
C GLY A 354 0.77 0.62 -12.65
N VAL A 355 1.32 0.47 -13.86
CA VAL A 355 0.75 -0.44 -14.88
C VAL A 355 1.56 -1.73 -15.07
N ARG A 356 2.72 -1.85 -14.40
CA ARG A 356 3.59 -3.03 -14.52
C ARG A 356 2.90 -4.33 -14.13
N ALA A 357 2.07 -4.30 -13.09
CA ALA A 357 1.38 -5.47 -12.56
C ALA A 357 0.35 -6.06 -13.53
N VAL A 358 -0.05 -5.32 -14.57
CA VAL A 358 -1.02 -5.76 -15.58
C VAL A 358 -0.42 -5.98 -16.97
N ASN A 359 0.92 -5.85 -17.14
CA ASN A 359 1.58 -6.06 -18.43
C ASN A 359 1.39 -7.47 -19.01
N GLU A 360 1.18 -8.47 -18.15
CA GLU A 360 0.91 -9.86 -18.57
C GLU A 360 -0.60 -10.17 -18.66
N ILE A 361 -1.45 -9.20 -18.30
CA ILE A 361 -2.91 -9.33 -18.25
C ILE A 361 -3.57 -8.58 -19.41
N LEU A 362 -3.11 -7.36 -19.68
CA LEU A 362 -3.58 -6.49 -20.75
C LEU A 362 -2.63 -6.57 -21.95
N ASP A 363 -3.18 -6.68 -23.16
CA ASP A 363 -2.38 -6.54 -24.37
C ASP A 363 -1.99 -5.08 -24.66
N GLU A 364 -1.15 -4.87 -25.67
CA GLU A 364 -0.63 -3.55 -26.04
C GLU A 364 -1.76 -2.55 -26.39
N ALA A 365 -2.78 -2.98 -27.12
CA ALA A 365 -3.90 -2.11 -27.50
C ALA A 365 -4.81 -1.79 -26.30
N GLU A 366 -4.98 -2.73 -25.38
CA GLU A 366 -5.67 -2.54 -24.11
C GLU A 366 -4.92 -1.57 -23.18
N MET A 367 -3.58 -1.67 -23.14
CA MET A 367 -2.72 -0.76 -22.40
C MET A 367 -2.77 0.66 -22.98
N ASP A 368 -2.65 0.78 -24.31
CA ASP A 368 -2.74 2.06 -25.02
C ASP A 368 -4.09 2.74 -24.80
N PHE A 369 -5.18 1.97 -24.76
CA PHE A 369 -6.49 2.50 -24.42
C PHE A 369 -6.52 3.12 -23.02
N LEU A 370 -5.92 2.47 -22.02
CA LEU A 370 -5.89 2.98 -20.65
C LEU A 370 -5.02 4.24 -20.55
N VAL A 371 -3.88 4.26 -21.23
CA VAL A 371 -2.98 5.43 -21.36
C VAL A 371 -3.70 6.61 -22.01
N GLN A 372 -4.35 6.38 -23.15
CA GLN A 372 -5.04 7.42 -23.89
C GLN A 372 -6.25 7.96 -23.11
N SER A 373 -7.03 7.09 -22.47
CA SER A 373 -8.14 7.49 -21.59
C SER A 373 -7.64 8.39 -20.45
N THR A 374 -6.50 8.02 -19.84
CA THR A 374 -5.87 8.85 -18.79
C THR A 374 -5.57 10.25 -19.30
N ILE A 375 -4.93 10.37 -20.47
CA ILE A 375 -4.56 11.67 -21.07
C ILE A 375 -5.80 12.49 -21.43
N GLU A 376 -6.81 11.86 -22.02
CA GLU A 376 -8.07 12.51 -22.40
C GLU A 376 -8.85 13.04 -21.20
N HIS A 377 -8.70 12.39 -20.05
CA HIS A 377 -9.29 12.82 -18.77
C HIS A 377 -8.40 13.82 -18.01
N GLY A 378 -7.30 14.27 -18.61
CA GLY A 378 -6.39 15.27 -18.04
C GLY A 378 -5.28 14.70 -17.13
N GLY A 379 -5.12 13.38 -17.07
CA GLY A 379 -3.98 12.74 -16.44
C GLY A 379 -2.69 12.86 -17.26
N LEU A 380 -1.59 12.37 -16.67
CA LEU A 380 -0.26 12.38 -17.27
C LEU A 380 0.39 11.01 -17.14
N VAL A 381 1.29 10.63 -18.05
CA VAL A 381 1.95 9.32 -18.02
C VAL A 381 3.44 9.47 -17.75
N SER A 382 3.95 8.70 -16.80
CA SER A 382 5.38 8.51 -16.59
C SER A 382 5.83 7.26 -17.33
N PHE A 383 6.99 7.32 -17.97
CA PHE A 383 7.57 6.22 -18.73
C PHE A 383 8.85 5.71 -18.05
N ARG A 384 9.14 4.42 -18.24
CA ARG A 384 10.42 3.80 -17.87
C ARG A 384 11.23 3.46 -19.12
N ALA A 385 12.55 3.37 -18.98
CA ALA A 385 13.42 2.87 -20.04
C ALA A 385 13.44 1.33 -20.06
N ILE A 386 13.43 0.76 -21.26
CA ILE A 386 13.73 -0.64 -21.57
C ILE A 386 14.96 -0.58 -22.50
N GLY A 387 16.15 -0.90 -21.97
CA GLY A 387 17.39 -0.67 -22.71
C GLY A 387 17.65 0.81 -23.02
N ASP A 388 18.37 1.09 -24.10
CA ASP A 388 18.87 2.43 -24.42
C ASP A 388 17.89 3.34 -25.19
N GLU A 389 16.81 2.80 -25.79
CA GLU A 389 15.91 3.58 -26.66
C GLU A 389 14.40 3.33 -26.47
N GLU A 390 13.98 2.23 -25.83
CA GLU A 390 12.56 1.88 -25.75
C GLU A 390 11.92 2.41 -24.46
N VAL A 391 10.75 3.02 -24.57
CA VAL A 391 10.01 3.58 -23.43
C VAL A 391 8.66 2.88 -23.27
N SER A 392 8.37 2.42 -22.06
CA SER A 392 7.11 1.75 -21.73
C SER A 392 6.38 2.55 -20.65
N PRO A 393 5.03 2.67 -20.71
CA PRO A 393 4.25 3.25 -19.64
C PRO A 393 4.58 2.60 -18.30
N TYR A 394 4.82 3.43 -17.29
CA TYR A 394 5.19 2.98 -15.94
C TYR A 394 4.09 3.33 -14.93
N GLU A 395 3.63 4.58 -14.95
CA GLU A 395 2.64 5.11 -14.01
C GLU A 395 1.66 6.06 -14.71
N LEU A 396 0.37 5.90 -14.43
CA LEU A 396 -0.69 6.84 -14.78
C LEU A 396 -0.89 7.83 -13.63
N ASN A 397 -0.57 9.09 -13.83
CA ASN A 397 -0.64 10.14 -12.83
C ASN A 397 -1.96 10.88 -12.97
N CYS A 398 -2.90 10.59 -12.07
CA CYS A 398 -4.23 11.20 -12.04
C CYS A 398 -4.90 10.95 -10.68
N SER A 399 -5.95 11.71 -10.39
CA SER A 399 -6.93 11.34 -9.39
C SER A 399 -7.74 10.15 -9.91
N TYR A 400 -8.11 9.21 -9.04
CA TYR A 400 -8.79 7.99 -9.47
C TYR A 400 -10.18 8.29 -10.05
N ILE A 401 -10.91 9.25 -9.47
CA ILE A 401 -12.21 9.65 -9.99
C ILE A 401 -12.13 10.19 -11.42
N ASP A 402 -11.09 10.96 -11.75
CA ASP A 402 -10.89 11.47 -13.10
C ASP A 402 -10.39 10.38 -14.05
N LEU A 403 -9.64 9.38 -13.58
CA LEU A 403 -9.33 8.23 -14.42
C LEU A 403 -10.60 7.50 -14.86
N LEU A 404 -11.51 7.22 -13.92
CA LEU A 404 -12.72 6.43 -14.19
C LEU A 404 -13.75 7.15 -15.06
N THR A 405 -13.72 8.48 -15.09
CA THR A 405 -14.75 9.29 -15.74
C THR A 405 -14.20 10.64 -16.17
N ASN A 406 -14.51 11.08 -17.38
CA ASN A 406 -14.03 12.38 -17.84
C ASN A 406 -14.57 13.50 -16.91
N PRO A 407 -13.74 14.50 -16.52
CA PRO A 407 -14.20 15.64 -15.70
C PRO A 407 -15.37 16.44 -16.29
N LYS A 408 -15.66 16.29 -17.58
CA LYS A 408 -16.79 16.94 -18.27
C LYS A 408 -18.09 16.13 -18.26
N GLU A 409 -18.05 14.88 -17.82
CA GLU A 409 -19.26 14.04 -17.70
C GLU A 409 -20.05 14.39 -16.43
N ASP A 410 -21.31 13.95 -16.39
CA ASP A 410 -22.24 14.22 -15.29
C ASP A 410 -21.76 13.61 -13.96
N ASP A 411 -21.88 14.38 -12.88
CA ASP A 411 -21.47 13.98 -11.54
C ASP A 411 -22.18 12.71 -11.07
N THR A 412 -23.39 12.41 -11.54
CA THR A 412 -24.08 11.15 -11.22
C THR A 412 -23.29 9.93 -11.72
N ILE A 413 -22.72 10.01 -12.92
CA ILE A 413 -21.90 8.93 -13.50
C ILE A 413 -20.57 8.83 -12.76
N ARG A 414 -19.96 9.98 -12.46
CA ARG A 414 -18.70 10.07 -11.70
C ARG A 414 -18.84 9.42 -10.32
N VAL A 415 -19.92 9.76 -9.59
CA VAL A 415 -20.26 9.13 -8.30
C VAL A 415 -20.45 7.64 -8.45
N LYS A 416 -21.26 7.21 -9.43
CA LYS A 416 -21.56 5.79 -9.64
C LYS A 416 -20.31 4.95 -9.90
N ARG A 417 -19.46 5.35 -10.83
CA ARG A 417 -18.23 4.63 -11.16
C ARG A 417 -17.21 4.67 -10.02
N MET A 418 -17.06 5.81 -9.36
CA MET A 418 -16.17 5.92 -8.20
C MET A 418 -16.65 5.00 -7.07
N ILE A 419 -17.92 5.07 -6.67
CA ILE A 419 -18.46 4.22 -5.59
C ILE A 419 -18.42 2.74 -5.96
N LEU A 420 -18.68 2.36 -7.22
CA LEU A 420 -18.50 0.99 -7.69
C LEU A 420 -17.06 0.50 -7.48
N SER A 421 -16.08 1.31 -7.88
CA SER A 421 -14.67 0.95 -7.72
C SER A 421 -14.28 0.79 -6.24
N GLN A 422 -14.73 1.72 -5.39
CA GLN A 422 -14.40 1.70 -3.97
C GLN A 422 -15.10 0.53 -3.26
N ALA A 423 -16.36 0.25 -3.57
CA ALA A 423 -17.11 -0.88 -3.03
C ALA A 423 -16.47 -2.22 -3.42
N LEU A 424 -15.92 -2.35 -4.62
CA LEU A 424 -15.24 -3.57 -5.06
C LEU A 424 -13.99 -3.82 -4.20
N VAL A 425 -13.16 -2.80 -3.97
CA VAL A 425 -11.99 -2.91 -3.09
C VAL A 425 -12.37 -3.36 -1.68
N LEU A 426 -13.52 -2.89 -1.17
CA LEU A 426 -14.03 -3.29 0.16
C LEU A 426 -14.48 -4.74 0.25
N VAL A 427 -14.67 -5.47 -0.85
CA VAL A 427 -15.08 -6.89 -0.81
C VAL A 427 -13.98 -7.84 -1.28
N MET A 428 -12.86 -7.33 -1.78
CA MET A 428 -11.71 -8.15 -2.16
C MET A 428 -11.07 -8.81 -0.92
N PRO A 429 -10.57 -10.06 -1.03
CA PRO A 429 -9.84 -10.73 0.06
C PRO A 429 -8.60 -9.92 0.44
N GLY A 430 -8.43 -9.63 1.74
CA GLY A 430 -7.39 -8.74 2.26
C GLY A 430 -7.90 -7.46 2.92
N VAL A 431 -6.95 -6.58 3.25
CA VAL A 431 -7.17 -5.32 3.97
C VAL A 431 -7.33 -4.15 2.98
N PRO A 432 -8.42 -3.36 3.05
CA PRO A 432 -8.57 -2.18 2.22
C PRO A 432 -7.65 -1.04 2.66
N GLY A 433 -6.90 -0.51 1.68
CA GLY A 433 -6.18 0.74 1.72
C GLY A 433 -6.96 1.84 1.01
N ILE A 434 -7.36 2.86 1.76
CA ILE A 434 -8.13 4.00 1.24
C ILE A 434 -7.18 5.18 1.11
N TYR A 435 -7.01 5.71 -0.08
CA TYR A 435 -6.26 6.95 -0.25
C TYR A 435 -7.11 8.16 0.12
N PHE A 436 -6.53 9.12 0.84
CA PHE A 436 -7.26 10.30 1.33
C PHE A 436 -8.05 11.01 0.22
N HIS A 437 -7.44 11.19 -0.96
CA HIS A 437 -8.09 11.84 -2.08
C HIS A 437 -9.26 11.03 -2.67
N SER A 438 -9.20 9.69 -2.61
CA SER A 438 -10.33 8.83 -2.98
C SER A 438 -11.48 8.91 -1.97
N LEU A 439 -11.16 9.09 -0.68
CA LEU A 439 -12.15 9.26 0.38
C LEU A 439 -12.95 10.56 0.22
N VAL A 440 -12.25 11.68 -0.04
CA VAL A 440 -12.89 13.01 -0.11
C VAL A 440 -13.26 13.44 -1.53
N GLY A 441 -13.02 12.61 -2.54
CA GLY A 441 -13.38 12.90 -3.94
C GLY A 441 -12.58 14.03 -4.57
N SER A 442 -11.28 14.12 -4.29
CA SER A 442 -10.42 15.12 -4.93
C SER A 442 -10.19 14.81 -6.41
N GLN A 443 -10.05 15.87 -7.21
CA GLN A 443 -9.80 15.82 -8.65
C GLN A 443 -8.33 16.15 -8.98
N ASN A 444 -7.96 16.08 -10.26
CA ASN A 444 -6.63 16.36 -10.78
C ASN A 444 -6.14 17.76 -10.40
N TYR A 445 -5.06 17.82 -9.62
CA TYR A 445 -4.45 19.06 -9.17
C TYR A 445 -3.37 19.55 -10.14
N HIS A 446 -3.81 20.02 -11.32
CA HIS A 446 -2.91 20.47 -12.38
C HIS A 446 -1.98 21.64 -11.97
N GLU A 447 -2.39 22.45 -10.99
CA GLU A 447 -1.55 23.56 -10.53
C GLU A 447 -0.28 23.08 -9.86
N ALA A 448 -0.33 22.00 -9.07
CA ALA A 448 0.88 21.41 -8.50
C ALA A 448 1.84 20.95 -9.59
N VAL A 449 1.36 20.23 -10.62
CA VAL A 449 2.22 19.80 -11.73
C VAL A 449 2.90 20.99 -12.41
N ARG A 450 2.17 22.09 -12.63
CA ARG A 450 2.75 23.31 -13.23
C ARG A 450 3.86 23.91 -12.35
N LYS A 451 3.68 23.89 -11.03
CA LYS A 451 4.65 24.43 -10.06
C LYS A 451 5.87 23.52 -9.87
N THR A 452 5.65 22.22 -9.72
CA THR A 452 6.70 21.24 -9.36
C THR A 452 7.40 20.63 -10.57
N ARG A 453 6.73 20.62 -11.73
CA ARG A 453 7.13 19.86 -12.93
C ARG A 453 7.21 18.34 -12.70
N ILE A 454 6.56 17.84 -11.66
CA ILE A 454 6.49 16.43 -11.30
C ILE A 454 5.07 15.94 -11.54
N ASN A 455 4.90 14.95 -12.42
CA ASN A 455 3.58 14.42 -12.79
C ASN A 455 2.79 13.90 -11.58
N ARG A 456 3.45 13.17 -10.67
CA ARG A 456 2.83 12.63 -9.44
C ARG A 456 2.26 13.70 -8.51
N SER A 457 2.64 14.97 -8.64
CA SER A 457 2.02 16.01 -7.81
C SER A 457 0.53 16.26 -8.13
N ILE A 458 0.02 15.73 -9.25
CA ILE A 458 -1.38 15.87 -9.68
C ILE A 458 -2.40 15.26 -8.71
N ASN A 459 -2.01 14.26 -7.90
CA ASN A 459 -2.89 13.59 -6.94
C ASN A 459 -2.39 13.73 -5.49
N ARG A 460 -1.73 14.85 -5.17
CA ARG A 460 -1.10 15.12 -3.86
C ARG A 460 -1.50 16.49 -3.28
N ASP A 461 -2.70 16.98 -3.61
CA ASP A 461 -3.16 18.29 -3.19
C ASP A 461 -3.21 18.42 -1.67
N LYS A 462 -2.77 19.56 -1.13
CA LYS A 462 -2.81 19.85 0.31
C LYS A 462 -4.05 20.68 0.57
N LEU A 463 -5.01 20.10 1.30
CA LEU A 463 -6.35 20.66 1.41
C LEU A 463 -6.44 21.56 2.64
N ASN A 464 -6.92 22.79 2.46
CA ASN A 464 -7.28 23.62 3.60
C ASN A 464 -8.50 23.00 4.31
N TYR A 465 -8.41 22.84 5.62
CA TYR A 465 -9.41 22.15 6.43
C TYR A 465 -10.80 22.79 6.33
N ASP A 466 -10.92 24.13 6.38
CA ASP A 466 -12.22 24.81 6.38
C ASP A 466 -12.90 24.67 5.00
N ASN A 467 -12.12 24.82 3.92
CA ASN A 467 -12.63 24.61 2.57
C ASN A 467 -13.06 23.15 2.34
N LEU A 468 -12.27 22.19 2.84
CA LEU A 468 -12.62 20.78 2.73
C LEU A 468 -13.91 20.48 3.52
N LYS A 469 -14.03 21.02 4.72
CA LYS A 469 -15.24 20.90 5.54
C LYS A 469 -16.46 21.44 4.80
N GLU A 470 -16.36 22.63 4.21
CA GLU A 470 -17.44 23.21 3.41
C GLU A 470 -17.85 22.26 2.27
N LEU A 471 -16.89 21.73 1.50
CA LEU A 471 -17.18 20.78 0.42
C LEU A 471 -17.83 19.48 0.92
N LEU A 472 -17.45 18.96 2.08
CA LEU A 472 -18.04 17.75 2.65
C LEU A 472 -19.43 17.98 3.27
N GLU A 473 -19.76 19.22 3.59
CA GLU A 473 -21.02 19.62 4.23
C GLU A 473 -22.01 20.31 3.28
N GLU A 474 -21.56 20.83 2.13
CA GLU A 474 -22.40 21.52 1.16
C GLU A 474 -23.37 20.57 0.44
N GLU A 475 -24.66 20.90 0.44
CA GLU A 475 -25.68 20.10 -0.23
C GLU A 475 -25.53 20.15 -1.76
N GLY A 476 -25.53 19.00 -2.41
CA GLY A 476 -25.36 18.89 -3.86
C GLY A 476 -23.90 18.84 -4.32
N SER A 477 -22.91 19.05 -3.45
CA SER A 477 -21.50 18.89 -3.83
C SER A 477 -21.17 17.44 -4.16
N LEU A 478 -20.31 17.24 -5.18
CA LEU A 478 -19.79 15.93 -5.56
C LEU A 478 -19.10 15.23 -4.37
N GLN A 479 -18.28 15.98 -3.63
CA GLN A 479 -17.47 15.51 -2.51
C GLN A 479 -18.35 15.01 -1.36
N ARG A 480 -19.40 15.74 -0.97
CA ARG A 480 -20.34 15.29 0.07
C ARG A 480 -21.02 13.99 -0.33
N VAL A 481 -21.49 13.87 -1.58
CA VAL A 481 -22.19 12.67 -2.06
C VAL A 481 -21.26 11.46 -2.05
N LEU A 482 -20.04 11.60 -2.57
CA LEU A 482 -19.01 10.56 -2.55
C LEU A 482 -18.66 10.15 -1.12
N PHE A 483 -18.30 11.12 -0.29
CA PHE A 483 -17.86 10.87 1.08
C PHE A 483 -18.94 10.15 1.89
N LYS A 484 -20.20 10.60 1.82
CA LYS A 484 -21.31 9.95 2.54
C LYS A 484 -21.57 8.53 2.06
N ARG A 485 -21.62 8.31 0.74
CA ARG A 485 -21.85 6.97 0.17
C ARG A 485 -20.70 6.02 0.50
N TYR A 486 -19.45 6.50 0.43
CA TYR A 486 -18.30 5.68 0.76
C TYR A 486 -18.27 5.36 2.26
N LYS A 487 -18.51 6.34 3.13
CA LYS A 487 -18.62 6.12 4.58
C LYS A 487 -19.71 5.10 4.94
N GLN A 488 -20.86 5.13 4.26
CA GLN A 488 -21.90 4.12 4.43
C GLN A 488 -21.41 2.71 4.08
N LEU A 489 -20.72 2.53 2.95
CA LEU A 489 -20.14 1.23 2.57
C LEU A 489 -19.11 0.74 3.59
N LEU A 490 -18.27 1.63 4.12
CA LEU A 490 -17.31 1.28 5.17
C LEU A 490 -18.02 0.83 6.44
N SER A 491 -19.05 1.56 6.88
CA SER A 491 -19.86 1.21 8.04
C SER A 491 -20.53 -0.15 7.89
N ILE A 492 -21.03 -0.49 6.69
CA ILE A 492 -21.60 -1.82 6.44
C ILE A 492 -20.48 -2.87 6.47
N ARG A 493 -19.36 -2.62 5.77
CA ARG A 493 -18.24 -3.57 5.70
C ARG A 493 -17.77 -4.01 7.08
N ILE A 494 -17.51 -3.07 7.99
CA ILE A 494 -16.96 -3.38 9.31
C ILE A 494 -17.92 -4.19 10.20
N ASN A 495 -19.20 -4.26 9.84
CA ASN A 495 -20.20 -5.06 10.55
C ASN A 495 -20.47 -6.43 9.90
N GLU A 496 -19.77 -6.77 8.82
CA GLU A 496 -19.97 -8.04 8.10
C GLU A 496 -18.74 -8.95 8.21
N GLU A 497 -18.85 -10.00 9.03
CA GLU A 497 -17.77 -10.95 9.30
C GLU A 497 -17.23 -11.65 8.03
N ALA A 498 -18.08 -11.83 7.01
CA ALA A 498 -17.68 -12.39 5.72
C ALA A 498 -16.53 -11.58 5.05
N PHE A 499 -16.42 -10.28 5.36
CA PHE A 499 -15.36 -9.41 4.83
C PHE A 499 -14.07 -9.41 5.65
N HIS A 500 -13.95 -10.28 6.65
CA HIS A 500 -12.70 -10.51 7.35
C HIS A 500 -11.55 -10.79 6.35
N PRO A 501 -10.40 -10.09 6.42
CA PRO A 501 -9.35 -10.11 5.39
C PRO A 501 -8.88 -11.50 4.96
N LEU A 502 -8.77 -12.42 5.91
CA LEU A 502 -8.26 -13.79 5.72
C LEU A 502 -9.34 -14.83 5.38
N ASN A 503 -10.59 -14.42 5.21
CA ASN A 503 -11.64 -15.38 4.90
C ASN A 503 -11.61 -15.81 3.43
N LYS A 504 -12.10 -17.03 3.19
CA LYS A 504 -12.24 -17.60 1.86
C LYS A 504 -13.18 -16.76 1.00
N PHE A 505 -12.95 -16.84 -0.31
CA PHE A 505 -13.74 -16.18 -1.33
C PHE A 505 -13.89 -17.09 -2.55
N GLU A 506 -14.86 -16.76 -3.39
CA GLU A 506 -15.11 -17.42 -4.67
C GLU A 506 -15.52 -16.37 -5.71
N ILE A 507 -14.95 -16.45 -6.90
CA ILE A 507 -15.30 -15.56 -8.01
C ILE A 507 -16.29 -16.29 -8.93
N LEU A 508 -17.47 -15.68 -9.13
CA LEU A 508 -18.50 -16.21 -10.01
C LEU A 508 -18.42 -15.56 -11.39
N ASP A 509 -18.62 -16.36 -12.43
CA ASP A 509 -18.67 -15.87 -13.81
C ASP A 509 -20.10 -15.62 -14.24
N LEU A 510 -20.52 -14.36 -14.22
CA LEU A 510 -21.87 -13.94 -14.59
C LEU A 510 -21.87 -13.12 -15.90
N GLY A 511 -20.90 -13.41 -16.78
CA GLY A 511 -20.71 -12.72 -18.05
C GLY A 511 -19.74 -11.55 -17.97
N ASN A 512 -19.67 -10.78 -19.06
CA ASN A 512 -18.65 -9.73 -19.22
C ASN A 512 -19.08 -8.34 -18.72
N LYS A 513 -20.29 -8.18 -18.18
CA LYS A 513 -20.80 -6.90 -17.67
C LYS A 513 -20.84 -6.82 -16.15
N VAL A 514 -20.75 -7.96 -15.47
CA VAL A 514 -20.90 -8.06 -14.02
C VAL A 514 -19.64 -8.68 -13.45
N PHE A 515 -19.13 -8.09 -12.38
CA PHE A 515 -18.15 -8.75 -11.52
C PHE A 515 -18.89 -9.30 -10.31
N ALA A 516 -18.58 -10.53 -9.92
CA ALA A 516 -19.27 -11.23 -8.84
C ALA A 516 -18.27 -11.96 -7.94
N ILE A 517 -18.34 -11.68 -6.64
CA ILE A 517 -17.51 -12.31 -5.62
C ILE A 517 -18.37 -12.74 -4.44
N LYS A 518 -18.23 -13.98 -4.02
CA LYS A 518 -18.82 -14.53 -2.81
C LYS A 518 -17.77 -14.58 -1.71
N ARG A 519 -18.08 -13.99 -0.56
CA ARG A 519 -17.24 -13.96 0.65
C ARG A 519 -17.88 -14.79 1.74
N TYR A 520 -17.09 -15.59 2.44
CA TYR A 520 -17.56 -16.52 3.45
C TYR A 520 -17.21 -16.04 4.86
N ALA A 521 -18.12 -16.15 5.83
CA ALA A 521 -17.76 -16.07 7.24
C ALA A 521 -17.07 -17.37 7.67
N LYS A 522 -16.15 -17.31 8.65
CA LYS A 522 -15.32 -18.47 9.02
C LYS A 522 -16.02 -19.38 10.01
N GLU A 523 -16.74 -18.81 10.96
CA GLU A 523 -17.36 -19.55 12.07
C GLU A 523 -18.83 -19.89 11.83
N ILE A 524 -19.45 -19.21 10.87
CA ILE A 524 -20.86 -19.35 10.52
C ILE A 524 -20.92 -19.70 9.03
N GLU A 525 -21.80 -20.61 8.61
CA GLU A 525 -22.10 -20.88 7.19
C GLU A 525 -22.81 -19.69 6.51
N GLU A 526 -22.49 -18.46 6.90
CA GLU A 526 -22.97 -17.23 6.27
C GLU A 526 -22.02 -16.80 5.16
N SER A 527 -22.60 -16.21 4.11
CA SER A 527 -21.85 -15.64 3.01
C SER A 527 -22.49 -14.34 2.53
N VAL A 528 -21.68 -13.51 1.89
CA VAL A 528 -22.12 -12.31 1.18
C VAL A 528 -21.74 -12.47 -0.29
N LEU A 529 -22.73 -12.47 -1.18
CA LEU A 529 -22.53 -12.41 -2.63
C LEU A 529 -22.59 -10.95 -3.08
N ALA A 530 -21.43 -10.38 -3.43
CA ALA A 530 -21.33 -9.02 -3.95
C ALA A 530 -21.35 -9.03 -5.48
N LEU A 531 -22.25 -8.26 -6.08
CA LEU A 531 -22.39 -8.09 -7.54
C LEU A 531 -22.20 -6.62 -7.91
N PHE A 532 -21.52 -6.40 -9.03
CA PHE A 532 -21.17 -5.07 -9.52
C PHE A 532 -21.48 -5.00 -11.01
N ASN A 533 -22.45 -4.18 -11.42
CA ASN A 533 -22.71 -3.92 -12.84
C ASN A 533 -21.72 -2.87 -13.37
N PHE A 534 -20.88 -3.22 -14.34
CA PHE A 534 -19.89 -2.30 -14.95
C PHE A 534 -20.44 -1.57 -16.19
N ASP A 535 -21.67 -1.88 -16.61
CA ASP A 535 -22.30 -1.28 -17.78
C ASP A 535 -23.09 0.00 -17.42
N GLY A 536 -23.15 0.91 -18.39
CA GLY A 536 -24.01 2.10 -18.33
C GLY A 536 -25.49 1.77 -18.59
N LEU A 537 -25.81 0.51 -18.87
CA LEU A 537 -27.16 -0.02 -19.09
C LEU A 537 -27.57 -0.99 -17.99
N CYS A 538 -28.87 -1.29 -17.93
CA CYS A 538 -29.40 -2.34 -17.08
C CYS A 538 -28.89 -3.71 -17.57
N VAL A 539 -28.51 -4.59 -16.64
CA VAL A 539 -28.06 -5.95 -16.95
C VAL A 539 -28.99 -6.95 -16.27
N GLU A 540 -29.50 -7.91 -17.04
CA GLU A 540 -30.27 -9.03 -16.50
C GLU A 540 -29.32 -10.11 -15.99
N ILE A 541 -29.51 -10.55 -14.74
CA ILE A 541 -28.67 -11.54 -14.08
C ILE A 541 -29.49 -12.78 -13.77
N VAL A 542 -28.86 -13.94 -13.89
CA VAL A 542 -29.38 -15.22 -13.41
C VAL A 542 -28.34 -15.78 -12.45
N LEU A 543 -28.70 -15.93 -11.18
CA LEU A 543 -27.83 -16.51 -10.17
C LEU A 543 -27.62 -18.02 -10.41
N PRO A 544 -26.43 -18.55 -10.08
CA PRO A 544 -26.16 -19.99 -10.12
C PRO A 544 -27.13 -20.80 -9.26
N ASP A 545 -27.26 -22.08 -9.55
CA ASP A 545 -28.28 -22.90 -8.90
C ASP A 545 -28.03 -23.13 -7.42
N GLU A 546 -26.77 -23.06 -7.02
CA GLU A 546 -26.25 -23.19 -5.66
C GLU A 546 -26.57 -21.99 -4.77
N VAL A 547 -27.03 -20.87 -5.33
CA VAL A 547 -27.43 -19.69 -4.55
C VAL A 547 -28.91 -19.77 -4.20
N GLU A 548 -29.19 -19.93 -2.91
CA GLU A 548 -30.57 -19.98 -2.41
C GLU A 548 -31.22 -18.60 -2.33
N VAL A 549 -32.53 -18.56 -2.56
CA VAL A 549 -33.39 -17.37 -2.42
C VAL A 549 -34.50 -17.68 -1.42
N PRO A 550 -35.01 -16.69 -0.66
CA PRO A 550 -34.81 -15.26 -0.83
C PRO A 550 -33.49 -14.72 -0.25
N LEU A 551 -32.96 -13.70 -0.92
CA LEU A 551 -31.80 -12.92 -0.48
C LEU A 551 -32.25 -11.53 -0.02
N VAL A 552 -31.38 -10.84 0.71
CA VAL A 552 -31.50 -9.41 1.05
C VAL A 552 -30.23 -8.67 0.65
N ASP A 553 -30.40 -7.55 -0.04
CA ASP A 553 -29.31 -6.61 -0.28
C ASP A 553 -29.03 -5.82 1.00
N ILE A 554 -27.89 -6.04 1.64
CA ILE A 554 -27.53 -5.35 2.89
C ILE A 554 -27.20 -3.86 2.69
N LEU A 555 -27.05 -3.41 1.45
CA LEU A 555 -26.85 -1.98 1.14
C LEU A 555 -28.16 -1.19 1.19
N THR A 556 -29.25 -1.78 0.70
CA THR A 556 -30.55 -1.11 0.54
C THR A 556 -31.69 -1.72 1.37
N HIS A 557 -31.45 -2.88 1.98
CA HIS A 557 -32.43 -3.76 2.62
C HIS A 557 -33.53 -4.29 1.69
N THR A 558 -33.29 -4.26 0.38
CA THR A 558 -34.22 -4.78 -0.63
C THR A 558 -34.19 -6.30 -0.66
N LYS A 559 -35.36 -6.96 -0.60
CA LYS A 559 -35.50 -8.41 -0.70
C LYS A 559 -35.50 -8.87 -2.17
N ILE A 560 -34.70 -9.88 -2.50
CA ILE A 560 -34.66 -10.53 -3.80
C ILE A 560 -35.23 -11.94 -3.67
N SER A 561 -36.41 -12.14 -4.26
CA SER A 561 -37.16 -13.41 -4.15
C SER A 561 -36.98 -14.35 -5.36
N SER A 562 -36.21 -13.93 -6.36
CA SER A 562 -36.01 -14.65 -7.63
C SER A 562 -34.52 -14.72 -7.94
N LYS A 563 -34.06 -15.88 -8.45
CA LYS A 563 -32.69 -16.03 -8.98
C LYS A 563 -32.43 -15.14 -10.19
N LYS A 564 -33.50 -14.69 -10.87
CA LYS A 564 -33.47 -13.81 -12.03
C LYS A 564 -33.95 -12.42 -11.66
N PHE A 565 -33.11 -11.40 -11.84
CA PHE A 565 -33.41 -9.99 -11.59
C PHE A 565 -32.52 -9.07 -12.44
N VAL A 566 -32.76 -7.75 -12.37
CA VAL A 566 -32.03 -6.74 -13.15
C VAL A 566 -31.18 -5.89 -12.21
N LEU A 567 -29.93 -5.63 -12.60
CA LEU A 567 -29.09 -4.60 -12.01
C LEU A 567 -29.16 -3.32 -12.84
N GLU A 568 -29.40 -2.20 -12.17
CA GLU A 568 -29.36 -0.86 -12.75
C GLU A 568 -27.94 -0.46 -13.18
N PRO A 569 -27.78 0.55 -14.06
CA PRO A 569 -26.48 1.05 -14.48
C PRO A 569 -25.57 1.39 -13.29
N TYR A 570 -24.40 0.75 -13.25
CA TYR A 570 -23.41 0.87 -12.18
C TYR A 570 -23.88 0.46 -10.79
N GLN A 571 -24.96 -0.33 -10.69
CA GLN A 571 -25.47 -0.80 -9.40
C GLN A 571 -24.51 -1.77 -8.73
N ILE A 572 -24.43 -1.64 -7.42
CA ILE A 572 -23.74 -2.56 -6.51
C ILE A 572 -24.82 -3.18 -5.62
N VAL A 573 -24.75 -4.48 -5.41
CA VAL A 573 -25.59 -5.17 -4.41
C VAL A 573 -24.74 -6.14 -3.61
N TRP A 574 -24.97 -6.20 -2.30
CA TRP A 574 -24.31 -7.17 -1.41
C TRP A 574 -25.39 -8.05 -0.81
N LEU A 575 -25.48 -9.29 -1.30
CA LEU A 575 -26.60 -10.17 -1.02
C LEU A 575 -26.25 -11.16 0.08
N LYS A 576 -27.11 -11.24 1.11
CA LYS A 576 -27.10 -12.30 2.13
C LYS A 576 -28.37 -13.12 2.06
N GLU A 577 -28.32 -14.35 2.54
CA GLU A 577 -29.52 -15.15 2.78
C GLU A 577 -30.47 -14.43 3.74
N TYR A 578 -31.74 -14.36 3.36
CA TYR A 578 -32.76 -13.75 4.21
C TYR A 578 -33.26 -14.78 5.22
N LYS A 579 -32.77 -14.68 6.47
CA LYS A 579 -33.31 -15.45 7.60
C LYS A 579 -34.50 -14.68 8.19
N GLU A 580 -35.72 -15.23 8.10
CA GLU A 580 -36.85 -14.67 8.85
C GLU A 580 -36.49 -14.69 10.34
N LYS A 581 -36.47 -13.51 10.98
CA LYS A 581 -36.41 -13.47 12.45
C LYS A 581 -37.63 -14.22 12.96
N GLN A 582 -37.42 -15.39 13.57
CA GLN A 582 -38.44 -16.02 14.40
C GLN A 582 -38.80 -15.00 15.48
N VAL A 583 -39.98 -14.42 15.37
CA VAL A 583 -40.58 -13.66 16.47
C VAL A 583 -40.77 -14.69 17.58
N VAL A 584 -39.88 -14.68 18.56
CA VAL A 584 -40.13 -15.34 19.84
C VAL A 584 -41.33 -14.62 20.43
N GLN A 585 -42.51 -15.23 20.31
CA GLN A 585 -43.67 -14.87 21.11
C GLN A 585 -43.36 -15.34 22.53
N ASP A 586 -42.94 -14.40 23.38
CA ASP A 586 -43.12 -14.50 24.82
C ASP A 586 -44.14 -13.45 25.26
#